data_AF-J3AST3-F1
#
_entry.id   AF-J3AST3-F1
#
_cell.length_a   1.000
_cell.length_b   1.000
_cell.length_c   1.000
_cell.angle_alpha   90.00
_cell.angle_beta   90.00
_cell.angle_gamma   90.00
#
_symmetry.space_group_name_H-M   'P 1'
#
loop_
_entity.id
_entity.type
_entity.pdbx_description
1 polymer ?
#
loop_
_entity_poly.entity_id
_entity_poly.type
_entity_poly.pdbx_seq_one_letter_code
_entity_poly.pdbx_strand_id
1 'polypeptide(L)'
;MADDAAHSDVLNSTAQGQLKSIIERIERLEVEKAEIAEQIKEVYNEAKGNGFDVKVLRKVVRILKQDRAKRQEEDAILDLYLSAVGAI
;
A
#
# COMPACT_ATOMS: atom_id res chain seq x y z
N MET A 1 15.43 32.75 -30.24
CA MET A 1 15.26 31.29 -30.44
C MET A 1 16.62 30.66 -30.24
N ALA A 2 17.00 30.41 -28.99
CA ALA A 2 18.30 29.86 -28.62
C ALA A 2 18.16 29.26 -27.23
N ASP A 3 17.54 28.07 -27.13
CA ASP A 3 17.60 27.26 -25.91
C ASP A 3 17.27 25.78 -26.18
N ASP A 4 17.50 25.31 -27.41
CA ASP A 4 17.14 23.94 -27.84
C ASP A 4 18.39 23.07 -28.10
N ALA A 5 19.54 23.44 -27.51
CA ALA A 5 20.85 22.88 -27.86
C ALA A 5 21.58 22.15 -26.71
N ALA A 6 20.96 21.91 -25.55
CA ALA A 6 21.67 21.34 -24.41
C ALA A 6 20.91 20.27 -23.64
N HIS A 7 20.82 19.06 -24.20
CA HIS A 7 20.83 17.84 -23.36
C HIS A 7 21.27 16.54 -24.05
N SER A 8 21.93 16.59 -25.21
CA SER A 8 22.25 15.37 -25.98
C SER A 8 23.25 14.42 -25.32
N ASP A 9 23.87 14.80 -24.18
CA ASP A 9 24.99 14.06 -23.58
C ASP A 9 24.77 13.54 -22.14
N VAL A 10 23.56 13.56 -21.58
CA VAL A 10 23.38 13.18 -20.15
C VAL A 10 23.11 11.69 -19.93
N LEU A 11 22.57 10.97 -20.91
CA LEU A 11 22.38 9.51 -20.84
C LEU A 11 22.88 8.87 -22.13
N ASN A 12 23.90 8.01 -22.03
CA ASN A 12 24.37 7.21 -23.17
C ASN A 12 23.28 6.22 -23.63
N SER A 13 23.42 5.69 -24.85
CA SER A 13 22.40 4.81 -25.47
C SER A 13 22.04 3.59 -24.59
N THR A 14 23.02 3.01 -23.88
CA THR A 14 22.80 1.92 -22.93
C THR A 14 21.93 2.36 -21.75
N ALA A 15 22.22 3.52 -21.15
CA ALA A 15 21.47 4.08 -20.05
C ALA A 15 20.04 4.46 -20.46
N GLN A 16 19.84 4.95 -21.69
CA GLN A 16 18.51 5.19 -22.25
C GLN A 16 17.71 3.89 -22.41
N GLY A 17 18.33 2.80 -22.86
CA GLY A 17 17.70 1.48 -22.95
C GLY A 17 17.31 0.93 -21.57
N GLN A 18 18.18 1.07 -20.57
CA GLN A 18 17.91 0.67 -19.19
C GLN A 18 16.73 1.46 -18.60
N LEU A 19 16.71 2.78 -18.80
CA LEU A 19 15.61 3.63 -18.32
C LEU A 19 14.27 3.21 -18.92
N LYS A 20 14.20 2.98 -20.24
CA LYS A 20 12.98 2.47 -20.90
C LYS A 20 12.53 1.15 -20.29
N SER A 21 13.44 0.20 -20.11
CA SER A 21 13.12 -1.10 -19.49
C SER A 21 12.60 -0.97 -18.06
N ILE A 22 13.17 -0.07 -17.25
CA ILE A 22 12.70 0.19 -15.88
C ILE A 22 11.28 0.76 -15.91
N ILE A 23 11.01 1.77 -16.74
CA ILE A 23 9.68 2.40 -16.85
C ILE A 23 8.64 1.37 -17.29
N GLU A 24 8.90 0.62 -18.36
CA GLU A 24 7.98 -0.40 -18.86
C GLU A 24 7.66 -1.47 -17.81
N ARG A 25 8.65 -1.87 -17.00
CA ARG A 25 8.43 -2.81 -15.89
C ARG A 25 7.57 -2.20 -14.79
N ILE A 26 7.79 -0.94 -14.44
CA ILE A 26 6.99 -0.24 -13.42
C ILE A 26 5.55 -0.07 -13.91
N GLU A 27 5.34 0.34 -15.15
CA GLU A 27 3.99 0.52 -15.71
C GLU A 27 3.20 -0.79 -15.70
N ARG A 28 3.82 -1.90 -16.09
CA ARG A 28 3.16 -3.22 -15.98
C ARG A 28 2.78 -3.55 -14.55
N LEU A 29 3.68 -3.32 -13.60
CA LEU A 29 3.41 -3.57 -12.17
C LEU A 29 2.31 -2.64 -11.62
N GLU A 30 2.22 -1.39 -12.06
CA GLU A 30 1.15 -0.48 -11.65
C GLU A 30 -0.21 -0.89 -12.23
N VAL A 31 -0.26 -1.44 -13.45
CA VAL A 31 -1.49 -2.03 -14.01
C VAL A 31 -1.92 -3.24 -13.20
N GLU A 32 -1.02 -4.20 -12.95
CA GLU A 32 -1.31 -5.39 -12.12
C GLU A 32 -1.79 -4.98 -10.72
N LYS A 33 -1.14 -4.00 -10.10
CA LYS A 33 -1.53 -3.46 -8.79
C LYS A 33 -2.92 -2.83 -8.82
N ALA A 34 -3.29 -2.13 -9.89
CA ALA A 34 -4.63 -1.57 -10.05
C ALA A 34 -5.69 -2.67 -10.19
N GLU A 35 -5.41 -3.72 -10.97
CA GLU A 35 -6.29 -4.88 -11.11
C GLU A 35 -6.51 -5.59 -9.77
N ILE A 36 -5.43 -5.84 -9.01
CA ILE A 36 -5.52 -6.42 -7.67
C ILE A 36 -6.29 -5.51 -6.70
N ALA A 37 -6.11 -4.19 -6.80
CA ALA A 37 -6.84 -3.25 -5.95
C ALA A 37 -8.35 -3.29 -6.22
N GLU A 38 -8.77 -3.43 -7.48
CA GLU A 38 -10.18 -3.57 -7.84
C GLU A 38 -10.74 -4.92 -7.37
N GLN A 39 -10.01 -6.01 -7.54
CA GLN A 39 -10.40 -7.33 -7.00
C GLN A 39 -10.61 -7.29 -5.47
N ILE A 40 -9.71 -6.65 -4.72
CA ILE A 40 -9.85 -6.47 -3.27
C ILE A 40 -11.12 -5.68 -2.93
N LYS A 41 -11.43 -4.65 -3.72
CA LYS A 41 -12.63 -3.82 -3.53
C LYS A 41 -13.91 -4.60 -3.81
N GLU A 42 -13.93 -5.46 -4.84
CA GLU A 42 -15.04 -6.37 -5.12
C GLU A 42 -15.31 -7.31 -3.94
N VAL A 43 -14.27 -7.93 -3.35
CA VAL A 43 -14.41 -8.78 -2.16
C VAL A 43 -15.01 -8.01 -0.97
N TYR A 44 -14.57 -6.77 -0.74
CA TYR A 44 -15.18 -5.94 0.31
C TYR A 44 -16.63 -5.57 0.00
N ASN A 45 -16.99 -5.36 -1.26
CA ASN A 45 -18.36 -5.08 -1.67
C ASN A 45 -19.26 -6.31 -1.51
N GLU A 46 -18.76 -7.50 -1.85
CA GLU A 46 -19.45 -8.76 -1.61
C GLU A 46 -19.70 -8.96 -0.11
N ALA A 47 -18.67 -8.77 0.72
CA ALA A 47 -18.82 -8.83 2.17
C ALA A 47 -19.87 -7.84 2.70
N LYS A 48 -19.93 -6.62 2.12
CA LYS A 48 -20.98 -5.66 2.44
C LYS A 48 -22.37 -6.16 2.08
N GLY A 49 -22.53 -6.75 0.88
CA GLY A 49 -23.78 -7.35 0.43
C GLY A 49 -24.26 -8.50 1.32
N ASN A 50 -23.30 -9.25 1.89
CA ASN A 50 -23.54 -10.32 2.85
C ASN A 50 -23.77 -9.82 4.31
N GLY A 51 -23.79 -8.50 4.53
CA GLY A 51 -24.10 -7.89 5.83
C GLY A 51 -22.91 -7.67 6.77
N PHE A 52 -21.67 -7.84 6.32
CA PHE A 52 -20.49 -7.57 7.14
C PHE A 52 -20.14 -6.07 7.19
N ASP A 53 -19.61 -5.62 8.33
CA ASP A 53 -19.03 -4.27 8.46
C ASP A 53 -17.64 -4.22 7.79
N VAL A 54 -17.59 -3.62 6.61
CA VAL A 54 -16.36 -3.43 5.82
C VAL A 54 -15.28 -2.64 6.58
N LYS A 55 -15.65 -1.67 7.43
CA LYS A 55 -14.70 -0.88 8.22
C LYS A 55 -13.99 -1.76 9.24
N VAL A 56 -14.74 -2.64 9.91
CA VAL A 56 -14.18 -3.61 10.85
C VAL A 56 -13.31 -4.63 10.11
N LEU A 57 -13.74 -5.16 8.96
CA LEU A 57 -12.92 -6.08 8.16
C LEU A 57 -11.58 -5.46 7.74
N ARG A 58 -11.57 -4.20 7.30
CA ARG A 58 -10.32 -3.47 7.00
C ARG A 58 -9.42 -3.32 8.22
N LYS A 59 -10.00 -3.06 9.40
CA LYS A 59 -9.25 -3.03 10.67
C LYS A 59 -8.63 -4.40 10.98
N VAL A 60 -9.38 -5.49 10.84
CA VAL A 60 -8.89 -6.86 11.04
C VAL A 60 -7.72 -7.18 10.10
N VAL A 61 -7.85 -6.89 8.80
CA VAL A 61 -6.76 -7.12 7.84
C VAL A 61 -5.51 -6.29 8.18
N ARG A 62 -5.69 -5.03 8.62
CA ARG A 62 -4.56 -4.18 9.06
C ARG A 62 -3.87 -4.75 10.29
N ILE A 63 -4.65 -5.19 11.27
CA ILE A 63 -4.16 -5.85 12.48
C ILE A 63 -3.35 -7.09 12.08
N LEU A 64 -3.90 -7.96 11.23
CA LEU A 64 -3.22 -9.18 10.77
C LEU A 64 -1.89 -8.94 10.05
N LYS A 65 -1.68 -7.77 9.44
CA LYS A 65 -0.41 -7.38 8.83
C LYS A 65 0.66 -6.92 9.83
N GLN A 66 0.26 -6.53 11.04
CA GLN A 66 1.21 -6.13 12.08
C GLN A 66 1.88 -7.37 12.70
N ASP A 67 3.14 -7.20 13.08
CA ASP A 67 3.89 -8.20 13.85
C ASP A 67 3.13 -8.57 15.13
N ARG A 68 3.03 -9.88 15.39
CA ARG A 68 2.21 -10.39 16.48
C ARG A 68 2.76 -10.01 17.86
N ALA A 69 4.08 -9.99 18.03
CA ALA A 69 4.70 -9.64 19.30
C ALA A 69 4.51 -8.15 19.61
N LYS A 70 4.76 -7.29 18.61
CA LYS A 70 4.51 -5.84 18.75
C LYS A 70 3.05 -5.54 19.06
N ARG A 71 2.11 -6.23 18.41
CA ARG A 71 0.67 -6.07 18.70
C ARG A 71 0.33 -6.43 20.14
N GLN A 72 0.84 -7.55 20.64
CA GLN A 72 0.59 -7.98 22.01
C GLN A 72 1.17 -7.01 23.04
N GLU A 73 2.34 -6.43 22.75
CA GLU A 73 2.95 -5.40 23.58
C GLU A 73 2.10 -4.11 23.58
N GLU A 74 1.68 -3.63 22.41
CA GLU A 74 0.80 -2.46 22.27
C GLU A 74 -0.53 -2.66 22.99
N ASP A 75 -1.17 -3.82 22.84
CA ASP A 75 -2.44 -4.16 23.50
C ASP A 75 -2.27 -4.20 25.03
N ALA A 76 -1.18 -4.78 25.55
CA ALA A 76 -0.93 -4.82 26.99
C ALA A 76 -0.70 -3.42 27.60
N ILE A 77 -0.01 -2.54 26.87
CA ILE A 77 0.20 -1.15 27.30
C ILE A 77 -1.13 -0.38 27.24
N LEU A 78 -1.93 -0.59 26.20
CA LEU A 78 -3.25 0.03 26.06
C LEU A 78 -4.16 -0.35 27.23
N ASP A 79 -4.25 -1.64 27.55
CA ASP A 79 -5.07 -2.14 28.67
C ASP A 79 -4.60 -1.55 30.01
N LEU A 80 -3.29 -1.46 30.23
CA LEU A 80 -2.72 -0.79 31.40
C LEU A 80 -3.18 0.68 31.49
N TYR A 81 -3.12 1.42 30.38
CA TYR A 81 -3.53 2.83 30.38
C TYR A 81 -5.03 3.01 30.56
N LEU A 82 -5.85 2.16 29.93
CA LEU A 82 -7.31 2.20 30.08
C LEU A 82 -7.73 1.90 31.52
N SER A 83 -7.09 0.92 32.17
CA SER A 83 -7.33 0.62 33.58
C SER A 83 -6.95 1.80 34.49
N ALA A 84 -5.82 2.48 34.21
CA ALA A 84 -5.35 3.62 34.99
C ALA A 84 -6.29 4.83 34.92
N VAL A 85 -7.02 5.01 33.81
CA VAL A 85 -8.01 6.09 33.66
C VAL A 85 -9.44 5.67 33.99
N GLY A 86 -9.65 4.43 34.47
CA GLY A 86 -10.96 3.90 34.84
C GLY A 86 -11.93 3.69 33.66
N ALA A 87 -11.39 3.52 32.45
CA ALA A 87 -12.17 3.25 31.24
C ALA A 87 -12.42 1.74 31.01
N ILE A 88 -11.89 0.89 31.89
CA ILE A 88 -12.11 -0.57 31.95
C ILE A 88 -12.02 -1.05 33.40
#